data_AF-A0A952KIP4-F1
#
_entry.id   AF-A0A952KIP4-F1
#
_cell.length_a   1.000
_cell.length_b   1.000
_cell.length_c   1.000
_cell.angle_alpha   90.00
_cell.angle_beta   90.00
_cell.angle_gamma   90.00
#
_symmetry.space_group_name_H-M   'P 1'
#
loop_
_entity.id
_entity.type
_entity.pdbx_description
1 polymer ?
#
loop_
_entity_poly.entity_id
_entity_poly.type
_entity_poly.pdbx_seq_one_letter_code
_entity_poly.pdbx_strand_id
1 'polypeptide(L)'
;MSGTVTGAPQTLLRLEGLFVLIAACAVYAKMGGNWWLFAALFLVPDLFMLGYLAGRKAGAALYNLGHWYALPLGAIAWGVWGNNPLALDIGLIWGAHIGFDRALGYGLKYADGFGSSHLGMKGKAAKAANCRTVEAV
;
A
#
# COMPACT_ATOMS: atom_id res chain seq x y z
N MET A 1 10.83 16.85 11.27
CA MET A 1 10.32 16.00 10.16
C MET A 1 8.80 15.95 10.29
N SER A 2 8.07 16.78 9.54
CA SER A 2 6.59 16.81 9.61
C SER A 2 6.03 15.85 8.56
N GLY A 3 5.59 14.65 8.97
CA GLY A 3 4.93 13.70 8.05
C GLY A 3 5.05 12.22 8.42
N THR A 4 6.00 11.82 9.28
CA THR A 4 6.15 10.41 9.67
C THR A 4 5.46 10.14 11.01
N VAL A 5 4.55 9.18 11.02
CA VAL A 5 3.94 8.64 12.25
C VAL A 5 4.96 7.75 12.95
N THR A 6 5.13 7.94 14.26
CA THR A 6 6.08 7.18 15.10
C THR A 6 5.40 6.61 16.35
N GLY A 7 5.95 5.53 16.91
CA GLY A 7 5.47 4.96 18.18
C GLY A 7 4.19 4.12 18.03
N ALA A 8 3.30 4.15 19.03
CA ALA A 8 2.10 3.30 19.07
C ALA A 8 1.16 3.46 17.84
N PRO A 9 0.89 4.68 17.32
CA PRO A 9 0.03 4.84 16.14
C PRO A 9 0.60 4.18 14.87
N GLN A 10 1.93 4.12 14.73
CA GLN A 10 2.57 3.44 13.60
C GLN A 10 2.33 1.93 13.65
N THR A 11 2.40 1.34 14.85
CA THR A 11 2.09 -0.09 15.06
C THR A 11 0.63 -0.39 14.77
N LEU A 12 -0.28 0.48 15.23
CA LEU A 12 -1.72 0.34 14.94
C LEU A 12 -2.00 0.35 13.44
N LEU A 13 -1.44 1.30 12.68
CA LEU A 13 -1.61 1.36 11.22
C LEU A 13 -1.08 0.11 10.49
N ARG A 14 -0.01 -0.51 11.00
CA ARG A 14 0.49 -1.79 10.45
C ARG A 14 -0.45 -2.95 10.75
N LEU A 15 -0.99 -3.01 11.97
CA LEU A 15 -1.98 -4.01 12.35
C LEU A 15 -3.27 -3.85 11.54
N GLU A 16 -3.74 -2.62 11.31
CA GLU A 16 -4.87 -2.35 10.41
C GLU A 16 -4.61 -2.89 9.00
N GLY A 17 -3.41 -2.64 8.44
CA GLY A 17 -3.00 -3.23 7.16
C GLY A 17 -3.06 -4.76 7.16
N LEU A 18 -2.56 -5.39 8.24
CA LEU A 18 -2.61 -6.84 8.41
C LEU A 18 -4.04 -7.37 8.48
N PHE A 19 -4.93 -6.70 9.21
CA PHE A 19 -6.33 -7.09 9.29
C PHE A 19 -7.05 -6.94 7.94
N VAL A 20 -6.75 -5.89 7.16
CA VAL A 20 -7.28 -5.74 5.80
C VAL A 20 -6.81 -6.88 4.89
N LEU A 21 -5.52 -7.25 4.95
CA LEU A 21 -4.99 -8.39 4.19
C LEU A 21 -5.72 -9.69 4.55
N ILE A 22 -5.84 -10.00 5.84
CA ILE A 22 -6.51 -11.22 6.32
C ILE A 22 -7.98 -11.24 5.90
N ALA A 23 -8.70 -10.12 6.09
CA ALA A 23 -10.11 -10.03 5.74
C ALA A 23 -10.33 -10.20 4.23
N ALA A 24 -9.54 -9.53 3.40
CA ALA A 24 -9.63 -9.65 1.95
C ALA A 24 -9.36 -11.07 1.47
N CYS A 25 -8.30 -11.72 1.98
CA CYS A 25 -8.00 -13.12 1.66
C CYS A 25 -9.10 -14.08 2.12
N ALA A 26 -9.67 -13.88 3.32
CA ALA A 26 -10.73 -14.72 3.85
C ALA A 26 -12.02 -14.62 3.00
N VAL A 27 -12.40 -13.39 2.60
CA VAL A 27 -13.56 -13.18 1.72
C VAL A 27 -13.31 -13.78 0.34
N TYR A 28 -12.14 -13.55 -0.25
CA TYR A 28 -11.76 -14.11 -1.55
C TYR A 28 -11.80 -15.65 -1.55
N ALA A 29 -11.26 -16.27 -0.51
CA ALA A 29 -11.30 -17.71 -0.31
C ALA A 29 -12.73 -18.25 -0.18
N LYS A 30 -13.57 -17.58 0.62
CA LYS A 30 -14.98 -17.95 0.83
C LYS A 30 -15.79 -17.89 -0.47
N MET A 31 -15.45 -16.97 -1.37
CA MET A 31 -16.08 -16.84 -2.67
C MET A 31 -15.61 -17.89 -3.70
N GLY A 32 -14.62 -18.73 -3.35
CA GLY A 32 -14.05 -19.70 -4.29
C GLY A 32 -13.17 -19.05 -5.35
N GLY A 33 -12.55 -17.91 -5.03
CA GLY A 33 -11.70 -17.16 -5.96
C GLY A 33 -10.52 -17.98 -6.49
N ASN A 34 -10.08 -17.66 -7.71
CA ASN A 34 -8.95 -18.32 -8.35
C ASN A 34 -7.61 -17.79 -7.82
N TRP A 35 -6.90 -18.58 -7.03
CA TRP A 35 -5.61 -18.20 -6.45
C TRP A 35 -4.50 -17.89 -7.47
N TRP A 36 -4.57 -18.40 -8.70
CA TRP A 36 -3.66 -17.99 -9.77
C TRP A 36 -3.94 -16.56 -10.23
N LEU A 37 -5.22 -16.20 -10.35
CA LEU A 37 -5.63 -14.82 -10.64
C LEU A 37 -5.22 -13.89 -9.50
N PHE A 38 -5.42 -14.34 -8.25
CA PHE A 38 -4.94 -13.63 -7.07
C PHE A 38 -3.45 -13.33 -7.18
N ALA A 39 -2.61 -14.36 -7.37
CA ALA A 39 -1.16 -14.19 -7.45
C ALA A 39 -0.74 -13.28 -8.62
N ALA A 40 -1.37 -13.41 -9.79
CA ALA A 40 -1.07 -12.59 -10.95
C ALA A 40 -1.43 -11.10 -10.74
N LEU A 41 -2.60 -10.82 -10.18
CA LEU A 41 -3.08 -9.45 -9.96
C LEU A 41 -2.52 -8.79 -8.71
N PHE A 42 -2.04 -9.58 -7.74
CA PHE A 42 -1.49 -9.06 -6.49
C PHE A 42 -0.34 -8.06 -6.74
N LEU A 43 0.53 -8.32 -7.73
CA LEU A 43 1.69 -7.46 -8.03
C LEU A 43 1.36 -6.27 -8.96
N VAL A 44 0.14 -6.19 -9.49
CA VAL A 44 -0.24 -5.14 -10.45
C VAL A 44 -0.20 -3.72 -9.86
N PRO A 45 -0.66 -3.47 -8.62
CA PRO A 45 -0.58 -2.14 -8.02
C PRO A 45 0.85 -1.60 -7.87
N ASP A 46 1.86 -2.48 -7.83
CA ASP A 46 3.27 -2.07 -7.75
C ASP A 46 3.81 -1.52 -9.07
N LEU A 47 3.16 -1.80 -10.21
CA LEU A 47 3.53 -1.23 -11.50
C LEU A 47 3.42 0.30 -11.52
N PHE A 48 2.59 0.87 -10.63
CA PHE A 48 2.50 2.33 -10.45
C PHE A 48 3.84 2.95 -10.00
N MET A 49 4.78 2.16 -9.46
CA MET A 49 6.15 2.61 -9.19
C MET A 49 6.93 2.97 -10.46
N LEU A 50 6.54 2.48 -11.65
CA LEU A 50 7.16 2.90 -12.91
C LEU A 50 7.03 4.41 -13.16
N GLY A 51 6.08 5.08 -12.51
CA GLY A 51 5.98 6.54 -12.54
C GLY A 51 7.23 7.26 -12.04
N TYR A 52 8.08 6.59 -11.24
CA TYR A 52 9.37 7.16 -10.82
C TYR A 52 10.36 7.35 -11.99
N LEU A 53 10.14 6.70 -13.14
CA LEU A 53 10.89 6.95 -14.37
C LEU A 53 10.66 8.38 -14.90
N ALA A 54 9.48 8.94 -14.68
CA ALA A 54 9.14 10.33 -15.02
C ALA A 54 9.55 11.35 -13.94
N GLY A 55 10.20 10.90 -12.87
CA GLY A 55 10.70 11.72 -11.78
C GLY A 55 10.00 11.51 -10.44
N ARG A 56 10.61 12.04 -9.37
CA ARG A 56 10.22 11.77 -7.97
C ARG A 56 8.79 12.19 -7.63
N LYS A 57 8.36 13.38 -8.10
CA LYS A 57 7.01 13.91 -7.82
C LYS A 57 5.93 13.10 -8.54
N ALA A 58 6.13 12.82 -9.83
CA ALA A 58 5.22 12.02 -10.64
C ALA A 58 5.12 10.59 -10.11
N GLY A 59 6.25 9.97 -9.76
CA GLY A 59 6.29 8.64 -9.15
C GLY A 59 5.58 8.55 -7.82
N ALA A 60 5.77 9.53 -6.92
CA ALA A 60 5.05 9.56 -5.64
C ALA A 60 3.53 9.71 -5.84
N ALA A 61 3.10 10.59 -6.76
CA ALA A 61 1.69 10.76 -7.08
C ALA A 61 1.06 9.49 -7.67
N LEU A 62 1.74 8.85 -8.64
CA LEU A 62 1.25 7.65 -9.29
C LEU A 62 1.21 6.45 -8.34
N TYR A 63 2.26 6.27 -7.52
CA TYR A 63 2.26 5.24 -6.47
C TYR A 63 1.12 5.45 -5.47
N ASN A 64 0.91 6.68 -5.01
CA ASN A 64 -0.16 6.99 -4.06
C ASN A 64 -1.54 6.72 -4.65
N LEU A 65 -1.73 7.00 -5.95
CA LEU A 65 -2.97 6.64 -6.65
C LEU A 65 -3.19 5.12 -6.61
N GLY A 66 -2.17 4.33 -6.95
CA GLY A 66 -2.23 2.86 -6.90
C GLY A 66 -2.41 2.28 -5.49
N HIS A 67 -2.04 3.01 -4.43
CA HIS A 67 -2.09 2.56 -3.03
C HIS A 67 -3.15 3.29 -2.19
N TRP A 68 -4.08 3.99 -2.85
CA TRP A 68 -5.20 4.65 -2.22
C TRP A 68 -6.40 3.70 -2.12
N TYR A 69 -6.88 3.45 -0.90
CA TYR A 69 -7.98 2.50 -0.64
C TYR A 69 -9.31 2.86 -1.34
N ALA A 70 -9.52 4.10 -1.77
CA ALA A 70 -10.77 4.45 -2.45
C ALA A 70 -10.95 3.67 -3.78
N LEU A 71 -9.86 3.35 -4.48
CA LEU A 71 -9.93 2.59 -5.73
C LEU A 71 -10.38 1.13 -5.53
N PRO A 72 -9.72 0.31 -4.68
CA PRO A 72 -10.20 -1.05 -4.43
C PRO A 72 -11.58 -1.07 -3.77
N LEU A 73 -11.89 -0.12 -2.88
CA LEU A 73 -13.25 -0.05 -2.29
C LEU A 73 -14.30 0.31 -3.35
N GLY A 74 -13.99 1.19 -4.30
CA GLY A 74 -14.85 1.48 -5.45
C GLY A 74 -15.04 0.26 -6.37
N ALA A 75 -13.99 -0.53 -6.58
CA ALA A 75 -14.08 -1.79 -7.35
C ALA A 75 -14.93 -2.85 -6.63
N ILE A 76 -14.77 -3.00 -5.31
CA ILE A 76 -15.61 -3.88 -4.47
C ILE A 76 -17.08 -3.42 -4.54
N ALA A 77 -17.32 -2.13 -4.34
CA ALA A 77 -18.65 -1.52 -4.45
C ALA A 77 -19.29 -1.84 -5.80
N TRP A 78 -18.59 -1.56 -6.89
CA TRP A 78 -19.05 -1.87 -8.24
C TRP A 78 -19.32 -3.37 -8.43
N GLY A 79 -18.44 -4.23 -7.93
CA GLY A 79 -18.59 -5.69 -8.02
C GLY A 79 -19.84 -6.19 -7.32
N VAL A 80 -20.15 -5.64 -6.14
CA VAL A 80 -21.34 -5.99 -5.36
C VAL A 80 -22.61 -5.42 -6.01
N TRP A 81 -22.68 -4.11 -6.26
CA TRP A 81 -23.90 -3.47 -6.79
C TRP A 81 -24.16 -3.75 -8.26
N GLY A 82 -23.09 -3.96 -9.04
CA GLY A 82 -23.16 -4.27 -10.46
C GLY A 82 -23.23 -5.76 -10.78
N ASN A 83 -23.29 -6.64 -9.78
CA ASN A 83 -23.22 -8.11 -9.94
C ASN A 83 -22.06 -8.54 -10.86
N ASN A 84 -20.87 -7.96 -10.64
CA ASN A 84 -19.68 -8.21 -11.45
C ASN A 84 -18.61 -8.92 -10.59
N PRO A 85 -18.51 -10.27 -10.68
CA PRO A 85 -17.57 -11.04 -9.86
C PRO A 85 -16.11 -10.67 -10.12
N LEU A 86 -15.75 -10.34 -11.37
CA LEU A 86 -14.39 -9.94 -11.72
C LEU A 86 -13.99 -8.62 -11.04
N ALA A 87 -14.89 -7.63 -11.02
CA ALA A 87 -14.65 -6.36 -10.34
C ALA A 87 -14.48 -6.55 -8.82
N LEU A 88 -15.27 -7.44 -8.24
CA LEU A 88 -15.17 -7.79 -6.82
C LEU A 88 -13.83 -8.50 -6.52
N ASP A 89 -13.43 -9.47 -7.33
CA ASP A 89 -12.14 -10.15 -7.23
C ASP A 89 -10.98 -9.17 -7.32
N ILE A 90 -10.97 -8.30 -8.34
CA ILE A 90 -9.94 -7.26 -8.52
C ILE A 90 -9.87 -6.36 -7.28
N GLY A 91 -11.02 -5.91 -6.77
CA GLY A 91 -11.09 -5.05 -5.60
C GLY A 91 -10.55 -5.73 -4.33
N LEU A 92 -10.86 -7.00 -4.11
CA LEU A 92 -10.35 -7.79 -2.97
C LEU A 92 -8.85 -8.03 -3.08
N ILE A 93 -8.34 -8.44 -4.24
CA ILE A 93 -6.91 -8.69 -4.46
C ILE A 93 -6.11 -7.39 -4.28
N TRP A 94 -6.61 -6.29 -4.83
CA TRP A 94 -5.98 -4.98 -4.70
C TRP A 94 -6.01 -4.49 -3.24
N GLY A 95 -7.13 -4.63 -2.55
CA GLY A 95 -7.22 -4.35 -1.12
C GLY A 95 -6.22 -5.17 -0.29
N ALA A 96 -6.07 -6.46 -0.60
CA ALA A 96 -5.11 -7.35 0.03
C ALA A 96 -3.66 -6.88 -0.17
N HIS A 97 -3.30 -6.47 -1.38
CA HIS A 97 -1.97 -5.92 -1.68
C HIS A 97 -1.67 -4.66 -0.84
N ILE A 98 -2.58 -3.69 -0.82
CA ILE A 98 -2.40 -2.47 0.00
C ILE A 98 -2.29 -2.82 1.49
N GLY A 99 -3.08 -3.78 1.98
CA GLY A 99 -3.01 -4.27 3.35
C GLY A 99 -1.66 -4.89 3.69
N PHE A 100 -1.14 -5.74 2.80
CA PHE A 100 0.19 -6.35 2.92
C PHE A 100 1.30 -5.29 2.98
N ASP A 101 1.27 -4.32 2.07
CA ASP A 101 2.25 -3.23 2.02
C ASP A 101 2.25 -2.44 3.33
N ARG A 102 1.06 -2.10 3.84
CA ARG A 102 0.90 -1.38 5.11
C ARG A 102 1.33 -2.19 6.31
N ALA A 103 1.08 -3.49 6.34
CA ALA A 103 1.58 -4.38 7.39
C ALA A 103 3.11 -4.41 7.43
N LEU A 104 3.76 -4.42 6.27
CA LEU A 104 5.22 -4.29 6.15
C LEU A 104 5.73 -2.88 6.45
N GLY A 105 4.85 -1.90 6.65
CA GLY A 105 5.18 -0.51 6.93
C GLY A 105 5.51 0.31 5.68
N TYR A 106 5.12 -0.14 4.49
CA TYR A 106 5.01 0.73 3.32
C TYR A 106 3.72 1.54 3.42
N GLY A 107 3.80 2.82 3.10
CA GLY A 107 2.66 3.72 3.14
C GLY A 107 2.75 4.74 2.02
N LEU A 108 1.76 5.63 1.97
CA LEU A 108 1.74 6.75 1.05
C LEU A 108 3.07 7.52 1.10
N LYS A 109 3.57 7.82 -0.10
CA LYS A 109 4.87 8.40 -0.37
C LYS A 109 4.80 9.91 -0.38
N TYR A 110 5.81 10.54 0.20
CA TYR A 110 6.05 11.96 0.08
C TYR A 110 6.88 12.26 -1.17
N ALA A 111 6.66 13.45 -1.76
CA ALA A 111 7.31 13.88 -3.01
C ALA A 111 8.83 14.13 -2.85
N ASP A 112 9.29 14.24 -1.62
CA ASP A 112 10.64 14.59 -1.18
C ASP A 112 11.64 13.41 -1.29
N GLY A 113 11.17 12.18 -1.54
CA GLY A 113 12.03 11.06 -1.95
C GLY A 113 11.41 9.67 -1.74
N PHE A 114 11.85 8.69 -2.53
CA PHE A 114 11.35 7.29 -2.56
C PHE A 114 11.34 6.60 -1.16
N GLY A 115 12.24 7.02 -0.27
CA GLY A 115 12.42 6.46 1.06
C GLY A 115 11.48 7.05 2.14
N SER A 116 10.76 8.14 1.87
CA SER A 116 9.92 8.83 2.85
C SER A 116 8.44 8.43 2.70
N SER A 117 7.86 7.80 3.71
CA SER A 117 6.43 7.50 3.75
C SER A 117 5.81 7.92 5.09
N HIS A 118 4.48 8.04 5.14
CA HIS A 118 3.80 8.38 6.39
C HIS A 118 4.02 7.34 7.52
N LEU A 119 4.41 6.10 7.19
CA LEU A 119 4.75 5.04 8.15
C LEU A 119 6.24 4.94 8.48
N GLY A 120 7.01 5.95 8.10
CA GLY A 120 8.43 6.07 8.39
C GLY A 120 9.32 6.06 7.14
N MET A 121 10.61 6.25 7.40
CA MET A 121 11.65 6.20 6.37
C MET A 121 12.18 4.78 6.21
N LYS A 122 12.42 4.33 4.97
CA LYS A 122 13.05 3.03 4.67
C LYS A 122 14.30 3.18 3.81
N GLY A 123 15.24 2.24 3.95
CA GLY A 123 16.47 2.16 3.14
C GLY A 123 17.48 3.28 3.42
N LYS A 124 18.09 3.84 2.37
CA LYS A 124 19.12 4.89 2.49
C LYS A 124 18.66 6.13 3.27
N ALA A 125 17.36 6.44 3.23
CA ALA A 125 16.76 7.55 3.97
C ALA A 125 16.81 7.35 5.49
N ALA A 126 16.54 6.13 5.98
CA ALA A 126 16.65 5.79 7.40
C ALA A 126 18.11 5.89 7.90
N LYS A 127 19.07 5.45 7.06
CA LYS A 127 20.51 5.53 7.38
C LYS A 127 21.00 6.98 7.46
N ALA A 128 20.55 7.85 6.55
CA ALA A 128 20.90 9.27 6.55
C ALA A 128 20.28 10.03 7.73
N ALA A 129 19.05 9.70 8.13
CA ALA A 129 18.43 10.28 9.33
C ALA A 129 19.21 9.90 10.59
N ASN A 130 19.60 8.63 10.74
CA ASN A 130 20.35 8.16 11.91
C ASN A 130 21.74 8.81 12.02
N CYS A 131 22.44 9.03 10.89
CA CYS A 131 23.74 9.70 10.86
C CYS A 131 23.66 11.14 11.40
N ARG A 132 22.63 11.90 10.99
CA ARG A 132 22.43 13.28 11.45
C ARG A 132 22.09 13.40 12.93
N THR A 133 21.38 12.41 13.48
CA THR A 133 21.08 12.38 14.92
C THR A 133 22.34 12.10 15.74
N VAL A 134 23.27 11.30 15.23
CA VAL A 134 24.53 10.97 15.92
C VAL A 134 25.54 12.11 15.87
N GLU A 135 25.58 12.90 14.79
CA GLU A 135 26.43 14.11 14.70
C GLU A 135 25.92 15.29 15.53
N ALA A 136 24.69 15.22 16.02
CA ALA A 136 24.05 16.27 16.81
C ALA A 136 24.08 16.01 18.34
N VAL A 137 24.79 14.96 18.77
CA VAL A 137 25.00 14.57 20.18
C VAL A 137 26.49 14.61 20.48
#